data_AF-A0A059BRI0-F1
#
_entry.id   AF-A0A059BRI0-F1
#
_cell.length_a   1.000
_cell.length_b   1.000
_cell.length_c   1.000
_cell.angle_alpha   90.00
_cell.angle_beta   90.00
_cell.angle_gamma   90.00
#
_symmetry.space_group_name_H-M   'P 1'
#
loop_
_entity.id
_entity.type
_entity.pdbx_description
1 polymer ?
#
loop_
_entity_poly.entity_id
_entity_poly.type
_entity_poly.pdbx_seq_one_letter_code
_entity_poly.pdbx_strand_id
1 'polypeptide(L)'
;MVKAVVGEEAQLKSTEDRLSSSSIPAQVGLVIGKLSSSLDRGFVFSLIPTPPNDEGRPACSLVEPVKDDRRKGAKQSKSQGSSDSSSVVIDKDWVAEHARQVSKMLVGGIRVIGIYVWASESAFKNSTVELCQTIKGVAGAAPPLLGTDTEERLLIHISYSPRRWTCRNYVMASNITSSSLKPCDFKMGKVLSSLQKFRCTYNFNLRLPVNCEKTFDARKLGDVLRSGISVIAKELRSARAIVDGNLVTDDEPCTSEGFHDVELLLPFMNDTCLEASSLENVVGILLFSGSVCSFAFLSSKESILQAIADIKADIITSLQSRLDIILDEADADLSQSDNSCKESSPDIQTENLISQVDLQSLRKPSGLSFPRRVFAPWLAGTLICDYLQPSETLEVLKDHCAELMSMEVLIDSSNILEPEGEAPAVVAKGFWDVAAPLHSDSKSLSEKPGADAKSEGSSQKSNKQSSFNAVAAILVLLLSVLLGFLFLSARS
;
A
#
# COMPACT_ATOMS: atom_id res chain seq x y z
N MET A 1 -8.93 24.05 2.26
CA MET A 1 -9.82 23.87 3.41
C MET A 1 -11.20 23.69 2.88
N VAL A 2 -11.76 22.48 3.00
CA VAL A 2 -13.13 22.23 2.56
C VAL A 2 -14.11 23.10 3.35
N LYS A 3 -14.95 23.84 2.63
CA LYS A 3 -15.96 24.72 3.24
C LYS A 3 -17.15 23.93 3.81
N ALA A 4 -17.56 22.87 3.12
CA ALA A 4 -18.72 22.07 3.50
C ALA A 4 -18.41 20.58 3.47
N VAL A 5 -18.94 19.84 4.44
CA VAL A 5 -18.84 18.38 4.55
C VAL A 5 -20.24 17.78 4.44
N VAL A 6 -20.36 16.76 3.58
CA VAL A 6 -21.59 15.97 3.42
C VAL A 6 -21.32 14.55 3.89
N GLY A 7 -22.04 14.10 4.91
CA GLY A 7 -21.97 12.73 5.39
C GLY A 7 -23.08 11.84 4.87
N GLU A 8 -22.78 10.57 4.63
CA GLU A 8 -23.75 9.56 4.21
C GLU A 8 -24.82 9.35 5.29
N GLU A 9 -26.02 9.84 5.01
CA GLU A 9 -27.09 9.95 5.99
C GLU A 9 -27.46 8.62 6.63
N ALA A 10 -27.56 7.54 5.84
CA ALA A 10 -27.96 6.24 6.35
C ALA A 10 -26.94 5.66 7.34
N GLN A 11 -25.64 5.79 7.02
CA GLN A 11 -24.56 5.25 7.84
C GLN A 11 -24.37 6.05 9.13
N LEU A 12 -24.43 7.38 9.03
CA LEU A 12 -24.23 8.26 10.17
C LEU A 12 -25.40 8.19 11.16
N LYS A 13 -26.65 8.09 10.69
CA LYS A 13 -27.80 7.87 11.56
C LYS A 13 -27.74 6.52 12.26
N SER A 14 -27.41 5.46 11.53
CA SER A 14 -27.20 4.12 12.12
C SER A 14 -26.13 4.16 13.24
N THR A 15 -25.03 4.88 13.00
CA THR A 15 -23.97 5.07 14.00
C THR A 15 -24.45 5.86 15.21
N GLU A 16 -25.20 6.94 15.01
CA GLU A 16 -25.79 7.72 16.10
C GLU A 16 -26.76 6.89 16.92
N ASP A 17 -27.63 6.10 16.30
CA ASP A 17 -28.59 5.23 16.98
C ASP A 17 -27.90 4.12 17.79
N ARG A 18 -26.84 3.52 17.23
CA ARG A 18 -25.98 2.56 17.94
C ARG A 18 -25.31 3.20 19.15
N LEU A 19 -24.70 4.36 18.99
CA LEU A 19 -24.04 5.09 20.08
C LEU A 19 -25.03 5.51 21.18
N SER A 20 -26.23 5.91 20.76
CA SER A 20 -27.30 6.37 21.63
C SER A 20 -27.93 5.27 22.47
N SER A 21 -28.05 4.08 21.89
CA SER A 21 -28.55 2.88 22.57
C SER A 21 -27.47 2.22 23.43
N SER A 22 -26.20 2.45 23.09
CA SER A 22 -25.07 1.98 23.88
C SER A 22 -24.92 2.78 25.19
N SER A 23 -24.57 2.11 26.28
CA SER A 23 -24.21 2.75 27.55
C SER A 23 -22.76 3.25 27.58
N ILE A 24 -22.18 3.55 26.42
CA ILE A 24 -20.76 3.89 26.28
C ILE A 24 -20.55 5.38 26.62
N PRO A 25 -19.71 5.71 27.62
CA PRO A 25 -19.51 7.08 28.06
C PRO A 25 -18.71 7.94 27.07
N ALA A 26 -17.75 7.33 26.38
CA ALA A 26 -17.01 7.97 25.29
C ALA A 26 -16.50 6.93 24.28
N GLN A 27 -16.42 7.30 23.01
CA GLN A 27 -15.86 6.49 21.94
C GLN A 27 -15.06 7.37 20.98
N VAL A 28 -13.94 6.85 20.49
CA VAL A 28 -13.16 7.44 19.41
C VAL A 28 -13.13 6.47 18.24
N GLY A 29 -13.01 7.00 17.02
CA GLY A 29 -12.80 6.20 15.83
C GLY A 29 -12.39 7.04 14.64
N LEU A 30 -12.31 6.40 13.48
CA LEU A 30 -11.86 6.98 12.23
C LEU A 30 -13.03 7.52 11.41
N VAL A 31 -12.77 8.59 10.66
CA VAL A 31 -13.68 9.13 9.65
C VAL A 31 -13.19 8.69 8.29
N ILE A 32 -13.97 7.86 7.60
CA ILE A 32 -13.63 7.36 6.27
C ILE A 32 -14.40 8.16 5.22
N GLY A 33 -13.69 8.64 4.21
CA GLY A 33 -14.28 9.52 3.22
C GLY A 33 -13.31 10.06 2.19
N LYS A 34 -13.67 11.18 1.58
CA LYS A 34 -12.85 11.90 0.59
C LYS A 34 -12.91 13.40 0.85
N LEU A 35 -11.77 14.06 0.83
CA LEU A 35 -11.67 15.52 0.76
C LEU A 35 -11.37 15.91 -0.68
N SER A 36 -12.26 16.70 -1.27
CA SER A 36 -12.15 17.17 -2.65
C SER A 36 -11.80 18.65 -2.68
N SER A 37 -10.55 18.94 -3.05
CA SER A 37 -10.05 20.31 -3.17
C SER A 37 -10.72 21.07 -4.32
N SER A 38 -11.04 20.38 -5.42
CA SER A 38 -11.69 20.97 -6.60
C SER A 38 -13.13 21.40 -6.33
N LEU A 39 -13.86 20.62 -5.52
CA LEU A 39 -15.24 20.92 -5.14
C LEU A 39 -15.37 21.76 -3.86
N ASP A 40 -14.25 22.01 -3.17
CA ASP A 40 -14.23 22.65 -1.85
C ASP A 40 -15.17 21.94 -0.85
N ARG A 41 -15.23 20.61 -0.95
CA ARG A 41 -16.17 19.76 -0.23
C ARG A 41 -15.53 18.49 0.31
N GLY A 42 -15.91 18.12 1.53
CA GLY A 42 -15.62 16.82 2.10
C GLY A 42 -16.83 15.89 2.00
N PHE A 43 -16.56 14.61 1.82
CA PHE A 43 -17.54 13.54 1.77
C PHE A 43 -17.20 12.52 2.84
N VAL A 44 -18.13 12.24 3.76
CA VAL A 44 -17.95 11.23 4.81
C VAL A 44 -18.80 10.02 4.46
N PHE A 45 -18.16 8.87 4.26
CA PHE A 45 -18.82 7.63 3.86
C PHE A 45 -19.20 6.78 5.08
N SER A 46 -18.32 6.71 6.08
CA SER A 46 -18.54 5.92 7.29
C SER A 46 -17.74 6.42 8.48
N LEU A 47 -18.17 6.03 9.68
CA LEU A 47 -17.47 6.20 10.95
C LEU A 47 -17.13 4.83 11.51
N ILE A 48 -15.84 4.55 11.69
CA ILE A 48 -15.37 3.23 12.11
C ILE A 48 -14.80 3.35 13.53
N PRO A 49 -15.42 2.73 14.55
CA PRO A 49 -14.92 2.79 15.92
C PRO A 49 -13.55 2.14 16.01
N THR A 50 -12.65 2.72 16.81
CA THR A 50 -11.38 2.06 17.08
C THR A 50 -11.61 0.82 17.95
N PRO A 51 -11.09 -0.36 17.56
CA PRO A 51 -11.26 -1.59 18.33
C PRO A 51 -10.59 -1.46 19.71
N PRO A 52 -10.96 -2.31 20.68
CA PRO A 52 -10.22 -2.43 21.94
C PRO A 52 -8.75 -2.74 21.67
N ASN A 53 -7.86 -2.29 22.55
CA ASN A 53 -6.44 -2.63 22.45
C ASN A 53 -6.18 -4.10 22.81
N ASP A 54 -4.94 -4.56 22.67
CA ASP A 54 -4.54 -5.94 22.97
C ASP A 54 -4.86 -6.38 24.40
N GLU A 55 -4.99 -5.44 25.34
CA GLU A 55 -5.39 -5.70 26.73
C GLU A 55 -6.93 -5.70 26.93
N GLY A 56 -7.70 -5.58 25.85
CA GLY A 56 -9.16 -5.49 25.86
C GLY A 56 -9.71 -4.16 26.39
N ARG A 57 -8.87 -3.12 26.54
CA ARG A 57 -9.29 -1.80 27.01
C ARG A 57 -9.81 -0.93 25.86
N PRO A 58 -10.80 -0.06 26.11
CA PRO A 58 -11.26 0.87 25.07
C PRO A 58 -10.18 1.90 24.74
N ALA A 59 -10.08 2.27 23.47
CA ALA A 59 -9.15 3.30 22.97
C ALA A 59 -9.40 4.72 23.54
N CYS A 60 -10.53 4.91 24.23
CA CYS A 60 -10.97 6.19 24.75
C CYS A 60 -11.70 6.00 26.09
N SER A 61 -11.42 6.88 27.07
CA SER A 61 -12.09 6.89 28.36
C SER A 61 -12.35 8.32 28.85
N LEU A 62 -13.30 8.48 29.79
CA LEU A 62 -13.54 9.74 30.47
C LEU A 62 -12.80 9.76 31.81
N VAL A 63 -12.05 10.82 32.06
CA VAL A 63 -11.38 11.08 33.33
C VAL A 63 -12.09 12.22 34.03
N GLU A 64 -12.47 12.02 35.29
CA GLU A 64 -12.88 13.09 36.19
C GLU A 64 -11.65 13.64 36.92
N PRO A 65 -11.54 14.96 37.14
CA PRO A 65 -10.45 15.51 37.90
C PRO A 65 -10.59 15.06 39.36
N VAL A 66 -9.48 14.56 39.89
CA VAL A 66 -9.37 14.13 41.29
C VAL A 66 -9.73 15.31 42.19
N LYS A 67 -10.80 15.19 42.97
CA LYS A 67 -11.09 16.11 44.08
C LYS A 67 -10.04 15.86 45.16
N ASP A 68 -9.16 16.83 45.35
CA ASP A 68 -8.13 16.80 46.39
C ASP A 68 -8.80 16.93 47.77
N ASP A 69 -8.94 15.80 48.47
CA ASP A 69 -9.63 15.68 49.78
C ASP A 69 -8.75 16.22 50.93
N ARG A 70 -8.32 17.48 50.82
CA ARG A 70 -7.63 18.21 51.90
C ARG A 70 -8.23 19.59 52.14
N ARG A 71 -9.41 19.63 52.77
CA ARG A 71 -9.79 20.69 53.73
C ARG A 71 -11.04 20.30 54.53
N LYS A 72 -10.83 19.75 55.73
CA LYS A 72 -11.84 19.74 56.80
C LYS A 72 -12.16 21.18 57.21
N GLY A 73 -13.43 21.59 57.14
CA GLY A 73 -13.88 22.86 57.74
C GLY A 73 -15.21 23.43 57.25
N ALA A 74 -16.33 22.77 57.59
CA ALA A 74 -17.68 23.29 57.82
C ALA A 74 -18.25 24.49 57.01
N LYS A 75 -19.29 24.24 56.20
CA LYS A 75 -20.71 24.58 56.48
C LYS A 75 -21.61 24.17 55.31
N GLN A 76 -22.76 23.56 55.64
CA GLN A 76 -23.81 23.14 54.72
C GLN A 76 -24.35 24.33 53.88
N SER A 77 -24.30 24.20 52.56
CA SER A 77 -25.22 24.87 51.64
C SER A 77 -25.56 23.92 50.47
N LYS A 78 -26.83 23.99 50.08
CA LYS A 78 -27.61 23.19 49.12
C LYS A 78 -26.82 22.51 47.99
N SER A 79 -27.12 21.23 47.81
CA SER A 79 -26.80 20.42 46.63
C SER A 79 -27.30 21.10 45.35
N GLN A 80 -26.39 21.69 44.59
CA GLN A 80 -26.64 22.24 43.27
C GLN A 80 -25.45 21.87 42.37
N GLY A 81 -25.68 20.97 41.41
CA GLY A 81 -24.87 20.73 40.20
C GLY A 81 -23.41 20.30 40.39
N SER A 82 -23.15 19.01 40.61
CA SER A 82 -21.86 18.42 40.29
C SER A 82 -21.89 17.86 38.86
N SER A 83 -21.47 18.65 37.87
CA SER A 83 -21.24 18.13 36.52
C SER A 83 -20.34 19.10 35.75
N ASP A 84 -19.48 18.57 34.87
CA ASP A 84 -18.77 19.27 33.78
C ASP A 84 -17.26 19.50 33.90
N SER A 85 -16.53 18.69 34.66
CA SER A 85 -15.06 18.74 34.64
C SER A 85 -14.40 17.52 33.99
N SER A 86 -15.16 16.60 33.41
CA SER A 86 -14.61 15.42 32.73
C SER A 86 -13.80 15.81 31.49
N SER A 87 -12.73 15.07 31.20
CA SER A 87 -11.96 15.14 29.94
C SER A 87 -11.86 13.76 29.30
N VAL A 88 -11.75 13.73 27.98
CA VAL A 88 -11.53 12.54 27.17
C VAL A 88 -10.03 12.26 27.12
N VAL A 89 -9.63 11.04 27.45
CA VAL A 89 -8.26 10.54 27.27
C VAL A 89 -8.29 9.50 26.16
N ILE A 90 -7.35 9.62 25.21
CA ILE A 90 -7.31 8.79 24.01
C ILE A 90 -5.94 8.13 23.92
N ASP A 91 -5.93 6.83 23.63
CA ASP A 91 -4.71 6.14 23.22
C ASP A 91 -4.36 6.54 21.78
N LYS A 92 -3.48 7.54 21.67
CA LYS A 92 -3.11 8.16 20.38
C LYS A 92 -2.42 7.18 19.46
N ASP A 93 -1.55 6.35 20.03
CA ASP A 93 -0.72 5.41 19.29
C ASP A 93 -1.59 4.26 18.79
N TRP A 94 -2.53 3.77 19.61
CA TRP A 94 -3.50 2.77 19.19
C TRP A 94 -4.45 3.28 18.08
N VAL A 95 -4.96 4.51 18.20
CA VAL A 95 -5.80 5.11 17.14
C VAL A 95 -4.99 5.35 15.86
N ALA A 96 -3.71 5.72 15.97
CA ALA A 96 -2.83 5.87 14.83
C ALA A 96 -2.53 4.52 14.16
N GLU A 97 -2.30 3.45 14.93
CA GLU A 97 -2.10 2.10 14.38
C GLU A 97 -3.37 1.60 13.68
N HIS A 98 -4.54 1.79 14.29
CA HIS A 98 -5.81 1.51 13.63
C HIS A 98 -5.95 2.28 12.30
N ALA A 99 -5.58 3.56 12.27
CA ALA A 99 -5.58 4.35 11.04
C ALA A 99 -4.60 3.83 9.99
N ARG A 100 -3.41 3.36 10.41
CA ARG A 100 -2.42 2.75 9.53
C ARG A 100 -3.00 1.51 8.85
N GLN A 101 -3.59 0.60 9.62
CA GLN A 101 -4.15 -0.65 9.11
C GLN A 101 -5.36 -0.40 8.20
N VAL A 102 -6.31 0.42 8.65
CA VAL A 102 -7.48 0.76 7.83
C VAL A 102 -7.06 1.45 6.54
N SER A 103 -6.03 2.32 6.55
CA SER A 103 -5.56 2.98 5.33
C SER A 103 -5.03 1.99 4.27
N LYS A 104 -4.44 0.86 4.68
CA LYS A 104 -4.05 -0.22 3.76
C LYS A 104 -5.26 -0.91 3.14
N MET A 105 -6.38 -0.97 3.86
CA MET A 105 -7.62 -1.61 3.41
C MET A 105 -8.47 -0.74 2.47
N LEU A 106 -8.17 0.55 2.35
CA LEU A 106 -8.94 1.45 1.50
C LEU A 106 -8.39 1.49 0.07
N VAL A 107 -9.31 1.64 -0.89
CA VAL A 107 -8.98 1.75 -2.31
C VAL A 107 -8.94 3.23 -2.75
N GLY A 108 -8.56 3.47 -4.01
CA GLY A 108 -8.44 4.80 -4.60
C GLY A 108 -9.68 5.69 -4.36
N GLY A 109 -9.43 6.94 -3.95
CA GLY A 109 -10.48 7.93 -3.70
C GLY A 109 -11.19 7.79 -2.35
N ILE A 110 -10.96 6.71 -1.59
CA ILE A 110 -11.47 6.52 -0.22
C ILE A 110 -10.30 6.52 0.76
N ARG A 111 -10.38 7.34 1.82
CA ARG A 111 -9.26 7.57 2.74
C ARG A 111 -9.71 7.77 4.17
N VAL A 112 -8.78 7.59 5.12
CA VAL A 112 -8.92 8.09 6.49
C VAL A 112 -8.76 9.60 6.47
N ILE A 113 -9.86 10.33 6.53
CA ILE A 113 -9.87 11.80 6.43
C ILE A 113 -9.91 12.49 7.79
N GLY A 114 -9.97 11.74 8.91
CA GLY A 114 -10.05 12.32 10.24
C GLY A 114 -10.43 11.35 11.34
N ILE A 115 -10.82 11.90 12.49
CA ILE A 115 -11.35 11.13 13.63
C ILE A 115 -12.74 11.63 14.02
N TYR A 116 -13.54 10.75 14.61
CA TYR A 116 -14.77 11.12 15.28
C TYR A 116 -14.69 10.81 16.77
N VAL A 117 -15.45 11.57 17.56
CA VAL A 117 -15.58 11.36 19.00
C VAL A 117 -17.03 11.46 19.43
N TRP A 118 -17.47 10.45 20.17
CA TRP A 118 -18.69 10.46 20.96
C TRP A 118 -18.35 10.83 22.40
N ALA A 119 -18.84 11.98 22.88
CA ALA A 119 -18.59 12.49 24.24
C ALA A 119 -19.56 13.63 24.58
N SER A 120 -19.70 14.00 25.86
CA SER A 120 -20.45 15.21 26.24
C SER A 120 -19.81 16.48 25.66
N GLU A 121 -20.60 17.54 25.51
CA GLU A 121 -20.07 18.83 25.04
C GLU A 121 -19.01 19.41 25.99
N SER A 122 -19.15 19.19 27.31
CA SER A 122 -18.16 19.61 28.31
C SER A 122 -16.85 18.82 28.17
N ALA A 123 -16.91 17.50 28.05
CA ALA A 123 -15.73 16.65 27.88
C ALA A 123 -14.98 16.97 26.59
N PHE A 124 -15.69 17.17 25.48
CA PHE A 124 -15.10 17.52 24.21
C PHE A 124 -14.31 18.85 24.27
N LYS A 125 -14.89 19.90 24.88
CA LYS A 125 -14.23 21.21 25.01
C LYS A 125 -12.95 21.11 25.85
N ASN A 126 -12.98 20.34 26.93
CA ASN A 126 -11.84 20.13 27.82
C ASN A 126 -10.70 19.32 27.19
N SER A 127 -10.93 18.65 26.06
CA SER A 127 -10.00 17.67 25.47
C SER A 127 -9.40 18.12 24.13
N THR A 128 -9.51 19.41 23.80
CA THR A 128 -9.11 19.94 22.48
C THR A 128 -7.66 19.60 22.10
N VAL A 129 -6.72 19.70 23.05
CA VAL A 129 -5.29 19.40 22.80
C VAL A 129 -5.09 17.92 22.53
N GLU A 130 -5.71 17.04 23.33
CA GLU A 130 -5.66 15.59 23.19
C GLU A 130 -6.18 15.14 21.81
N LEU A 131 -7.31 15.72 21.39
CA LEU A 131 -7.93 15.46 20.08
C LEU A 131 -7.02 15.88 18.93
N CYS A 132 -6.44 17.08 19.00
CA CYS A 132 -5.49 17.55 17.99
C CYS A 132 -4.24 16.67 17.90
N GLN A 133 -3.72 16.19 19.03
CA GLN A 133 -2.59 15.25 19.05
C GLN A 133 -2.95 13.91 18.42
N THR A 134 -4.14 13.39 18.71
CA THR A 134 -4.66 12.17 18.09
C THR A 134 -4.79 12.33 16.57
N ILE A 135 -5.38 13.43 16.10
CA ILE A 135 -5.50 13.72 14.65
C ILE A 135 -4.13 13.78 13.99
N LYS A 136 -3.13 14.39 14.67
CA LYS A 136 -1.76 14.46 14.16
C LYS A 136 -1.14 13.07 14.03
N GLY A 137 -1.34 12.19 15.02
CA GLY A 137 -0.91 10.79 14.96
C GLY A 137 -1.54 10.04 13.79
N VAL A 138 -2.87 10.15 13.65
CA VAL A 138 -3.63 9.56 12.53
C VAL A 138 -3.16 10.08 11.17
N ALA A 139 -2.88 11.38 11.04
CA ALA A 139 -2.38 11.94 9.80
C ALA A 139 -0.97 11.46 9.44
N GLY A 140 -0.11 11.23 10.44
CA GLY A 140 1.22 10.66 10.26
C GLY A 140 1.19 9.17 9.87
N ALA A 141 0.24 8.42 10.44
CA ALA A 141 0.04 7.00 10.14
C ALA A 141 -0.66 6.75 8.79
N ALA A 142 -1.48 7.71 8.34
CA ALA A 142 -2.21 7.68 7.07
C ALA A 142 -1.84 8.89 6.19
N PRO A 143 -0.59 8.95 5.67
CA PRO A 143 -0.13 10.08 4.88
C PRO A 143 -0.71 10.04 3.45
N PRO A 144 -0.96 11.21 2.82
CA PRO A 144 -1.24 11.26 1.39
C PRO A 144 0.03 10.99 0.58
N LEU A 145 -0.04 10.07 -0.39
CA LEU A 145 1.14 9.57 -1.12
C LEU A 145 1.51 10.39 -2.37
N LEU A 146 0.53 11.01 -3.03
CA LEU A 146 0.78 11.98 -4.09
C LEU A 146 0.51 13.37 -3.52
N GLY A 147 1.51 14.25 -3.54
CA GLY A 147 1.53 15.58 -2.92
C GLY A 147 0.52 16.62 -3.45
N THR A 148 -0.69 16.19 -3.80
CA THR A 148 -1.83 17.01 -4.22
C THR A 148 -2.93 17.08 -3.15
N ASP A 149 -2.85 16.27 -2.09
CA ASP A 149 -3.86 16.29 -1.04
C ASP A 149 -3.56 17.34 0.01
N THR A 150 -4.62 18.01 0.44
CA THR A 150 -4.52 18.97 1.51
C THR A 150 -4.11 18.26 2.81
N GLU A 151 -3.20 18.88 3.57
CA GLU A 151 -2.79 18.52 4.95
C GLU A 151 -3.94 18.70 5.98
N GLU A 152 -5.17 18.50 5.52
CA GLU A 152 -6.39 18.76 6.23
C GLU A 152 -6.97 17.44 6.72
N ARG A 153 -7.50 17.48 7.94
CA ARG A 153 -8.22 16.36 8.55
C ARG A 153 -9.51 16.85 9.18
N LEU A 154 -10.50 15.98 9.29
CA LEU A 154 -11.76 16.28 9.94
C LEU A 154 -11.76 15.81 11.39
N LEU A 155 -12.45 16.58 12.24
CA LEU A 155 -12.84 16.19 13.58
C LEU A 155 -14.36 16.28 13.65
N ILE A 156 -15.01 15.12 13.78
CA ILE A 156 -16.46 15.03 13.95
C ILE A 156 -16.75 14.74 15.41
N HIS A 157 -17.53 15.62 16.05
CA HIS A 157 -18.00 15.39 17.41
C HIS A 157 -19.50 15.14 17.41
N ILE A 158 -19.86 14.00 18.00
CA ILE A 158 -21.24 13.58 18.21
C ILE A 158 -21.50 13.73 19.72
N SER A 159 -22.17 14.82 20.08
CA SER A 159 -22.53 15.12 21.46
C SER A 159 -23.78 14.36 21.85
N TYR A 160 -23.85 13.83 23.08
CA TYR A 160 -25.07 13.27 23.67
C TYR A 160 -25.81 14.23 24.62
N SER A 161 -25.19 15.35 25.02
CA SER A 161 -25.77 16.31 25.97
C SER A 161 -25.35 17.76 25.65
N PRO A 162 -26.14 18.53 24.88
CA PRO A 162 -27.31 18.10 24.11
C PRO A 162 -26.91 17.28 22.87
N ARG A 163 -27.87 16.53 22.31
CA ARG A 163 -27.62 15.70 21.12
C ARG A 163 -27.36 16.55 19.87
N ARG A 164 -26.11 16.61 19.40
CA ARG A 164 -25.69 17.49 18.30
C ARG A 164 -24.47 16.96 17.57
N TRP A 165 -24.43 17.17 16.26
CA TRP A 165 -23.25 16.95 15.42
C TRP A 165 -22.48 18.25 15.23
N THR A 166 -21.15 18.18 15.36
CA THR A 166 -20.27 19.28 14.98
C THR A 166 -19.09 18.76 14.16
N CYS A 167 -18.69 19.50 13.14
CA CYS A 167 -17.55 19.17 12.30
C CYS A 167 -16.54 20.31 12.33
N ARG A 168 -15.27 19.98 12.50
CA ARG A 168 -14.16 20.94 12.47
C ARG A 168 -13.08 20.45 11.51
N ASN A 169 -12.55 21.36 10.72
CA ASN A 169 -11.34 21.14 9.94
C ASN A 169 -10.12 21.37 10.83
N TYR A 170 -9.25 20.39 10.91
CA TYR A 170 -7.91 20.49 11.46
C TYR A 170 -6.92 20.77 10.33
N VAL A 171 -6.14 21.85 10.47
CA VAL A 171 -5.03 22.16 9.57
C VAL A 171 -3.74 21.79 10.25
N MET A 172 -2.93 20.95 9.61
CA MET A 172 -1.61 20.57 10.12
C MET A 172 -0.74 21.82 10.26
N ALA A 173 -0.50 22.24 11.50
CA ALA A 173 0.40 23.33 11.84
C ALA A 173 1.48 22.83 12.81
N SER A 174 2.68 23.39 12.75
CA SER A 174 3.81 22.95 13.57
C SER A 174 3.52 23.03 15.08
N ASN A 175 2.64 23.93 15.51
CA ASN A 175 2.21 24.10 16.89
C ASN A 175 0.71 23.79 17.03
N ILE A 176 0.36 22.95 18.00
CA ILE A 176 -1.04 22.62 18.32
C ILE A 176 -1.63 23.77 19.15
N THR A 177 -2.54 24.53 18.56
CA THR A 177 -3.31 25.57 19.25
C THR A 177 -4.80 25.31 19.08
N SER A 178 -5.63 25.88 19.95
CA SER A 178 -7.09 25.83 19.80
C SER A 178 -7.59 26.44 18.48
N SER A 179 -6.78 27.31 17.85
CA SER A 179 -7.02 27.89 16.52
C SER A 179 -6.74 26.94 15.35
N SER A 180 -6.13 25.77 15.58
CA SER A 180 -5.89 24.75 14.54
C SER A 180 -7.18 24.08 14.06
N LEU A 181 -8.26 24.19 14.85
CA LEU A 181 -9.59 23.67 14.51
C LEU A 181 -10.52 24.79 14.06
N LYS A 182 -10.97 24.73 12.81
CA LYS A 182 -11.96 25.67 12.25
C LYS A 182 -13.30 24.98 12.05
N PRO A 183 -14.43 25.57 12.46
CA PRO A 183 -15.75 25.02 12.15
C PRO A 183 -15.95 24.81 10.65
N CYS A 184 -16.71 23.78 10.29
CA CYS A 184 -17.09 23.46 8.92
C CYS A 184 -18.59 23.20 8.86
N ASP A 185 -19.22 23.60 7.75
CA ASP A 185 -20.65 23.34 7.52
C ASP A 185 -20.86 21.85 7.30
N PHE A 186 -21.59 21.20 8.21
CA PHE A 186 -21.85 19.77 8.15
C PHE A 186 -23.32 19.49 7.83
N LYS A 187 -23.55 18.64 6.84
CA LYS A 187 -24.89 18.16 6.49
C LYS A 187 -24.87 16.67 6.19
N MET A 188 -26.01 16.02 6.36
CA MET A 188 -26.21 14.64 5.95
C MET A 188 -26.93 14.59 4.60
N GLY A 189 -26.58 13.63 3.76
CA GLY A 189 -27.25 13.38 2.49
C GLY A 189 -26.79 12.08 1.84
N LYS A 190 -27.29 11.81 0.63
CA LYS A 190 -26.92 10.62 -0.15
C LYS A 190 -25.63 10.90 -0.91
N VAL A 191 -24.53 10.30 -0.46
CA VAL A 191 -23.20 10.52 -1.04
C VAL A 191 -22.75 9.30 -1.82
N LEU A 192 -22.90 8.10 -1.23
CA LEU A 192 -22.41 6.86 -1.82
C LEU A 192 -23.10 6.52 -3.14
N SER A 193 -24.38 6.86 -3.28
CA SER A 193 -25.14 6.62 -4.51
C SER A 193 -24.67 7.42 -5.73
N SER A 194 -23.76 8.38 -5.53
CA SER A 194 -23.19 9.21 -6.61
C SER A 194 -21.79 8.80 -7.03
N LEU A 195 -21.26 7.70 -6.45
CA LEU A 195 -19.93 7.21 -6.73
C LEU A 195 -19.92 6.36 -8.01
N GLN A 196 -18.99 6.68 -8.90
CA GLN A 196 -18.61 5.87 -10.05
C GLN A 196 -17.42 5.00 -9.70
N LYS A 197 -17.35 3.81 -10.30
CA LYS A 197 -16.32 2.81 -10.03
C LYS A 197 -15.35 2.73 -11.19
N PHE A 198 -14.06 2.90 -10.92
CA PHE A 198 -12.98 2.79 -11.90
C PHE A 198 -12.12 1.58 -11.56
N ARG A 199 -11.68 0.82 -12.56
CA ARG A 199 -10.77 -0.33 -12.39
C ARG A 199 -9.57 -0.19 -13.30
N CYS A 200 -8.39 -0.52 -12.80
CA CYS A 200 -7.18 -0.65 -13.60
C CYS A 200 -6.43 -1.94 -13.22
N THR A 201 -5.85 -2.62 -14.20
CA THR A 201 -4.87 -3.69 -13.96
C THR A 201 -3.51 -3.21 -14.45
N TYR A 202 -2.59 -2.98 -13.52
CA TYR A 202 -1.24 -2.49 -13.81
C TYR A 202 -0.23 -3.63 -13.75
N ASN A 203 0.43 -3.91 -14.87
CA ASN A 203 1.48 -4.92 -14.96
C ASN A 203 2.85 -4.26 -15.00
N PHE A 204 3.80 -4.79 -14.24
CA PHE A 204 5.17 -4.25 -14.20
C PHE A 204 6.21 -5.37 -14.20
N ASN A 205 7.39 -5.05 -14.73
CA ASN A 205 8.54 -5.95 -14.76
C ASN A 205 9.83 -5.10 -14.74
N LEU A 206 10.37 -4.90 -13.54
CA LEU A 206 11.57 -4.11 -13.29
C LEU A 206 12.75 -5.03 -13.01
N ARG A 207 13.92 -4.63 -13.52
CA ARG A 207 15.21 -5.22 -13.16
C ARG A 207 15.99 -4.20 -12.36
N LEU A 208 16.18 -4.48 -11.08
CA LEU A 208 16.80 -3.56 -10.12
C LEU A 208 18.25 -4.02 -9.88
N PRO A 209 19.27 -3.23 -10.23
CA PRO A 209 20.65 -3.57 -9.94
C PRO A 209 20.91 -3.49 -8.44
N VAL A 210 21.62 -4.50 -7.91
CA VAL A 210 22.11 -4.52 -6.53
C VAL A 210 23.57 -4.11 -6.56
N ASN A 211 23.91 -3.01 -5.88
CA ASN A 211 25.28 -2.49 -5.85
C ASN A 211 25.98 -2.84 -4.53
N CYS A 212 27.30 -2.99 -4.59
CA CYS A 212 28.17 -3.02 -3.42
C CYS A 212 28.73 -1.61 -3.15
N GLU A 213 28.31 -0.97 -2.06
CA GLU A 213 28.97 0.25 -1.57
C GLU A 213 30.25 -0.11 -0.80
N LYS A 214 31.27 0.74 -0.88
CA LYS A 214 32.57 0.55 -0.19
C LYS A 214 32.47 0.75 1.32
N THR A 215 31.34 1.22 1.82
CA THR A 215 30.96 1.31 3.23
C THR A 215 30.15 0.08 3.62
N PHE A 216 30.47 -0.52 4.76
CA PHE A 216 29.93 -1.80 5.27
C PHE A 216 28.41 -1.86 5.53
N ASP A 217 27.63 -0.89 5.06
CA ASP A 217 26.17 -0.95 5.13
C ASP A 217 25.65 -1.78 3.95
N ALA A 218 25.48 -3.09 4.18
CA ALA A 218 24.77 -3.95 3.25
C ALA A 218 23.38 -3.34 2.96
N ARG A 219 23.13 -2.92 1.71
CA ARG A 219 21.80 -2.43 1.32
C ARG A 219 20.78 -3.54 1.56
N LYS A 220 19.81 -3.27 2.44
CA LYS A 220 18.76 -4.24 2.74
C LYS A 220 17.85 -4.42 1.52
N LEU A 221 17.30 -5.62 1.35
CA LEU A 221 16.32 -5.91 0.30
C LEU A 221 15.16 -4.90 0.29
N GLY A 222 14.70 -4.48 1.47
CA GLY A 222 13.69 -3.45 1.62
C GLY A 222 14.03 -2.14 0.90
N ASP A 223 15.28 -1.66 0.99
CA ASP A 223 15.70 -0.40 0.37
C ASP A 223 15.70 -0.48 -1.16
N VAL A 224 16.14 -1.61 -1.70
CA VAL A 224 16.12 -1.87 -3.15
C VAL A 224 14.68 -1.93 -3.66
N LEU A 225 13.78 -2.61 -2.94
CA LEU A 225 12.36 -2.69 -3.30
C LEU A 225 11.66 -1.33 -3.18
N ARG A 226 11.92 -0.55 -2.13
CA ARG A 226 11.41 0.84 -2.00
C ARG A 226 11.89 1.70 -3.17
N SER A 227 13.13 1.54 -3.61
CA SER A 227 13.66 2.22 -4.81
C SER A 227 12.89 1.80 -6.07
N GLY A 228 12.65 0.50 -6.26
CA GLY A 228 11.83 0.00 -7.38
C GLY A 228 10.41 0.56 -7.40
N ILE A 229 9.75 0.61 -6.24
CA ILE A 229 8.41 1.22 -6.11
C ILE A 229 8.47 2.73 -6.43
N SER A 230 9.54 3.42 -6.04
CA SER A 230 9.73 4.84 -6.38
C SER A 230 9.88 5.06 -7.89
N VAL A 231 10.55 4.15 -8.60
CA VAL A 231 10.62 4.15 -10.08
C VAL A 231 9.22 3.99 -10.68
N ILE A 232 8.46 2.99 -10.23
CA ILE A 232 7.06 2.79 -10.66
C ILE A 232 6.22 4.04 -10.40
N ALA A 233 6.34 4.66 -9.21
CA ALA A 233 5.60 5.87 -8.87
C ALA A 233 5.95 7.05 -9.80
N LYS A 234 7.21 7.18 -10.22
CA LYS A 234 7.65 8.20 -11.17
C LYS A 234 7.07 7.95 -12.57
N GLU A 235 7.03 6.71 -13.03
CA GLU A 235 6.43 6.32 -14.31
C GLU A 235 4.91 6.55 -14.32
N LEU A 236 4.22 6.12 -13.26
CA LEU A 236 2.78 6.32 -13.11
C LEU A 236 2.41 7.80 -13.08
N ARG A 237 3.25 8.65 -12.48
CA ARG A 237 3.01 10.11 -12.43
C ARG A 237 2.88 10.72 -13.83
N SER A 238 3.72 10.31 -14.77
CA SER A 238 3.70 10.81 -16.16
C SER A 238 2.79 10.01 -17.10
N ALA A 239 2.29 8.85 -16.66
CA ALA A 239 1.41 8.00 -17.46
C ALA A 239 0.14 8.74 -17.88
N ARG A 240 -0.28 8.55 -19.13
CA ARG A 240 -1.62 8.96 -19.59
C ARG A 240 -2.60 7.83 -19.33
N ALA A 241 -3.90 8.10 -19.46
CA ALA A 241 -4.90 7.06 -19.28
C ALA A 241 -5.91 7.05 -20.42
N ILE A 242 -6.37 5.86 -20.76
CA ILE A 242 -7.54 5.61 -21.57
C ILE A 242 -8.64 5.16 -20.61
N VAL A 243 -9.83 5.74 -20.72
CA VAL A 243 -11.02 5.31 -19.97
C VAL A 243 -12.09 4.88 -20.96
N ASP A 244 -12.55 3.63 -20.83
CA ASP A 244 -13.53 3.01 -21.73
C ASP A 244 -13.16 3.14 -23.22
N GLY A 245 -11.88 2.97 -23.54
CA GLY A 245 -11.34 3.09 -24.91
C GLY A 245 -11.07 4.53 -25.37
N ASN A 246 -11.38 5.55 -24.58
CA ASN A 246 -11.15 6.96 -24.93
C ASN A 246 -9.95 7.55 -24.20
N LEU A 247 -9.01 8.14 -24.93
CA LEU A 247 -7.86 8.83 -24.34
C LEU A 247 -8.33 10.07 -23.57
N VAL A 248 -7.94 10.15 -22.30
CA VAL A 248 -8.26 11.30 -21.46
C VAL A 248 -7.26 12.42 -21.73
N THR A 249 -7.74 13.51 -22.33
CA THR A 249 -6.97 14.71 -22.65
C THR A 249 -7.39 15.93 -21.85
N ASP A 250 -8.65 15.98 -21.43
CA ASP A 250 -9.28 17.17 -20.85
C ASP A 250 -9.77 16.93 -19.42
N ASP A 251 -9.87 18.02 -18.66
CA ASP A 251 -10.30 18.03 -17.25
C ASP A 251 -11.84 18.07 -17.15
N GLU A 252 -12.51 17.13 -17.82
CA GLU A 252 -13.97 17.05 -17.81
C GLU A 252 -14.50 16.09 -16.73
N PRO A 253 -15.68 16.36 -16.15
CA PRO A 253 -16.33 15.42 -15.25
C PRO A 253 -16.75 14.16 -16.04
N CYS A 254 -16.69 13.01 -15.37
CA CYS A 254 -17.14 11.77 -15.98
C CYS A 254 -18.67 11.76 -16.07
N THR A 255 -19.21 11.90 -17.29
CA THR A 255 -20.66 11.96 -17.55
C THR A 255 -21.31 10.59 -17.71
N SER A 256 -20.51 9.54 -17.94
CA SER A 256 -21.01 8.17 -18.05
C SER A 256 -21.25 7.58 -16.67
N GLU A 257 -22.42 7.00 -16.44
CA GLU A 257 -22.74 6.37 -15.16
C GLU A 257 -22.18 4.94 -15.09
N GLY A 258 -21.68 4.56 -13.91
CA GLY A 258 -21.39 3.16 -13.58
C GLY A 258 -19.91 2.80 -13.46
N PHE A 259 -19.55 1.71 -14.14
CA PHE A 259 -18.24 1.07 -14.08
C PHE A 259 -17.39 1.48 -15.29
N HIS A 260 -16.14 1.84 -15.03
CA HIS A 260 -15.19 2.31 -16.02
C HIS A 260 -13.90 1.49 -15.98
N ASP A 261 -13.43 1.07 -17.16
CA ASP A 261 -12.16 0.38 -17.31
C ASP A 261 -11.07 1.39 -17.69
N VAL A 262 -9.98 1.38 -16.93
CA VAL A 262 -8.87 2.34 -17.02
C VAL A 262 -7.61 1.61 -17.46
N GLU A 263 -7.04 2.04 -18.57
CA GLU A 263 -5.75 1.58 -19.06
C GLU A 263 -4.72 2.70 -18.93
N LEU A 264 -3.59 2.41 -18.26
CA LEU A 264 -2.52 3.37 -18.08
C LEU A 264 -1.49 3.22 -19.21
N LEU A 265 -1.34 4.29 -19.99
CA LEU A 265 -0.34 4.42 -21.03
C LEU A 265 0.95 4.96 -20.41
N LEU A 266 1.88 4.05 -20.17
CA LEU A 266 3.22 4.42 -19.75
C LEU A 266 3.97 5.08 -20.91
N PRO A 267 4.75 6.15 -20.66
CA PRO A 267 5.63 6.70 -21.68
C PRO A 267 6.57 5.60 -22.16
N PHE A 268 6.69 5.46 -23.49
CA PHE A 268 7.65 4.53 -24.09
C PHE A 268 9.04 4.84 -23.54
N MET A 269 9.72 3.80 -23.04
CA MET A 269 10.93 3.86 -22.22
C MET A 269 11.86 5.03 -22.61
N ASN A 270 11.99 6.03 -21.73
CA ASN A 270 13.20 6.85 -21.73
C ASN A 270 14.29 5.99 -21.09
N ASP A 271 14.96 5.16 -21.89
CA ASP A 271 16.17 4.38 -21.63
C ASP A 271 16.76 4.49 -20.20
N THR A 272 16.03 4.04 -19.18
CA THR A 272 16.57 3.93 -17.82
C THR A 272 17.56 2.76 -17.75
N CYS A 273 17.53 1.89 -18.78
CA CYS A 273 18.55 0.88 -19.04
C CYS A 273 19.94 1.49 -19.31
N LEU A 274 20.03 2.77 -19.74
CA LEU A 274 21.33 3.45 -19.90
C LEU A 274 21.93 3.87 -18.56
N GLU A 275 21.12 4.21 -17.55
CA GLU A 275 21.64 4.52 -16.21
C GLU A 275 22.26 3.27 -15.55
N ALA A 276 21.71 2.08 -15.81
CA ALA A 276 22.29 0.82 -15.32
C ALA A 276 23.68 0.50 -15.89
N SER A 277 24.00 1.01 -17.09
CA SER A 277 25.30 0.78 -17.74
C SER A 277 26.44 1.65 -17.19
N SER A 278 26.12 2.71 -16.44
CA SER A 278 27.09 3.60 -15.79
C SER A 278 27.30 3.32 -14.30
N LEU A 279 26.60 2.32 -13.75
CA LEU A 279 26.70 1.91 -12.35
C LEU A 279 27.95 1.04 -12.11
N GLU A 280 28.90 1.56 -11.35
CA GLU A 280 30.05 0.78 -10.87
C GLU A 280 29.64 -0.16 -9.73
N ASN A 281 30.23 -1.38 -9.68
CA ASN A 281 30.06 -2.36 -8.58
C ASN A 281 28.68 -3.03 -8.46
N VAL A 282 28.02 -3.35 -9.57
CA VAL A 282 26.81 -4.20 -9.57
C VAL A 282 27.19 -5.65 -9.22
N VAL A 283 26.61 -6.18 -8.15
CA VAL A 283 26.87 -7.54 -7.63
C VAL A 283 25.71 -8.50 -7.83
N GLY A 284 24.56 -8.00 -8.28
CA GLY A 284 23.40 -8.81 -8.60
C GLY A 284 22.30 -8.04 -9.30
N ILE A 285 21.29 -8.76 -9.78
CA ILE A 285 20.08 -8.18 -10.38
C ILE A 285 18.87 -8.79 -9.69
N LEU A 286 18.03 -7.94 -9.13
CA LEU A 286 16.73 -8.32 -8.56
C LEU A 286 15.65 -8.13 -9.63
N LEU A 287 14.88 -9.19 -9.90
CA LEU A 287 13.70 -9.12 -10.74
C LEU A 287 12.49 -8.78 -9.86
N PHE A 288 11.88 -7.62 -10.09
CA PHE A 288 10.67 -7.19 -9.40
C PHE A 288 9.53 -7.05 -10.42
N SER A 289 8.64 -8.04 -10.45
CA SER A 289 7.56 -8.12 -11.44
C SER A 289 6.26 -8.60 -10.83
N GLY A 290 5.14 -8.15 -11.36
CA GLY A 290 3.81 -8.55 -10.91
C GLY A 290 2.69 -7.82 -11.62
N SER A 291 1.47 -8.06 -11.13
CA SER A 291 0.25 -7.38 -11.56
C SER A 291 -0.47 -6.83 -10.33
N VAL A 292 -0.95 -5.60 -10.40
CA VAL A 292 -1.74 -4.96 -9.34
C VAL A 292 -3.11 -4.62 -9.90
N CYS A 293 -4.16 -5.15 -9.29
CA CYS A 293 -5.51 -4.70 -9.56
C CYS A 293 -5.84 -3.52 -8.65
N SER A 294 -6.33 -2.44 -9.24
CA SER A 294 -6.65 -1.19 -8.57
C SER A 294 -8.10 -0.81 -8.82
N PHE A 295 -8.75 -0.32 -7.77
CA PHE A 295 -10.07 0.29 -7.85
C PHE A 295 -10.02 1.72 -7.33
N ALA A 296 -10.81 2.60 -7.94
CA ALA A 296 -11.05 3.93 -7.42
C ALA A 296 -12.53 4.29 -7.45
N PHE A 297 -12.97 5.08 -6.47
CA PHE A 297 -14.32 5.61 -6.40
C PHE A 297 -14.31 7.13 -6.47
N LEU A 298 -15.05 7.67 -7.44
CA LEU A 298 -15.11 9.10 -7.72
C LEU A 298 -16.56 9.59 -7.68
N SER A 299 -16.83 10.79 -7.16
CA SER A 299 -18.14 11.41 -7.39
C SER A 299 -18.27 11.87 -8.84
N SER A 300 -19.46 11.70 -9.44
CA SER A 300 -19.76 12.15 -10.81
C SER A 300 -19.56 13.65 -11.08
N LYS A 301 -19.37 14.46 -10.04
CA LYS A 301 -19.08 15.90 -10.14
C LYS A 301 -17.60 16.23 -10.18
N GLU A 302 -16.74 15.28 -9.83
CA GLU A 302 -15.29 15.46 -9.86
C GLU A 302 -14.75 15.15 -11.26
N SER A 303 -13.57 15.67 -11.56
CA SER A 303 -12.87 15.41 -12.81
C SER A 303 -12.45 13.95 -12.95
N ILE A 304 -12.52 13.43 -14.17
CA ILE A 304 -11.98 12.12 -14.51
C ILE A 304 -10.46 12.02 -14.27
N LEU A 305 -9.72 13.14 -14.34
CA LEU A 305 -8.30 13.18 -13.99
C LEU A 305 -8.05 12.86 -12.52
N GLN A 306 -9.02 13.18 -11.64
CA GLN A 306 -8.95 12.78 -10.24
C GLN A 306 -9.11 11.27 -10.08
N ALA A 307 -9.99 10.62 -10.86
CA ALA A 307 -10.10 9.15 -10.81
C ALA A 307 -8.79 8.48 -11.26
N ILE A 308 -8.14 9.02 -12.29
CA ILE A 308 -6.84 8.54 -12.75
C ILE A 308 -5.76 8.74 -11.67
N ALA A 309 -5.76 9.89 -10.99
CA ALA A 309 -4.84 10.15 -9.88
C ALA A 309 -5.09 9.19 -8.71
N ASP A 310 -6.36 8.93 -8.38
CA ASP A 310 -6.78 8.02 -7.32
C ASP A 310 -6.36 6.56 -7.64
N ILE A 311 -6.50 6.11 -8.90
CA ILE A 311 -6.00 4.80 -9.36
C ILE A 311 -4.48 4.70 -9.24
N LYS A 312 -3.75 5.71 -9.72
CA LYS A 312 -2.27 5.71 -9.65
C LYS A 312 -1.79 5.67 -8.21
N ALA A 313 -2.41 6.47 -7.35
CA ALA A 313 -2.11 6.48 -5.92
C ALA A 313 -2.38 5.10 -5.31
N ASP A 314 -3.54 4.50 -5.58
CA ASP A 314 -3.92 3.17 -5.09
C ASP A 314 -2.92 2.07 -5.49
N ILE A 315 -2.44 2.06 -6.74
CA ILE A 315 -1.40 1.11 -7.19
C ILE A 315 -0.12 1.26 -6.34
N ILE A 316 0.33 2.50 -6.13
CA ILE A 316 1.55 2.79 -5.36
C ILE A 316 1.36 2.40 -3.89
N THR A 317 0.25 2.80 -3.27
CA THR A 317 -0.11 2.42 -1.89
C THR A 317 -0.12 0.92 -1.74
N SER A 318 -0.65 0.22 -2.74
CA SER A 318 -0.79 -1.22 -2.70
C SER A 318 0.57 -1.94 -2.75
N LEU A 319 1.50 -1.46 -3.57
CA LEU A 319 2.87 -1.99 -3.59
C LEU A 319 3.62 -1.70 -2.27
N GLN A 320 3.46 -0.49 -1.73
CA GLN A 320 4.07 -0.10 -0.45
C GLN A 320 3.50 -0.92 0.71
N SER A 321 2.18 -1.10 0.77
CA SER A 321 1.51 -1.86 1.84
C SER A 321 1.99 -3.30 1.89
N ARG A 322 2.12 -3.95 0.72
CA ARG A 322 2.67 -5.32 0.64
C ARG A 322 4.11 -5.39 1.12
N LEU A 323 4.94 -4.41 0.74
CA LEU A 323 6.32 -4.35 1.22
C LEU A 323 6.39 -4.10 2.73
N ASP A 324 5.55 -3.22 3.26
CA ASP A 324 5.53 -2.92 4.70
C ASP A 324 5.03 -4.13 5.50
N ILE A 325 4.04 -4.90 5.03
CA ILE A 325 3.60 -6.16 5.68
C ILE A 325 4.76 -7.15 5.78
N ILE A 326 5.47 -7.34 4.68
CA ILE A 326 6.64 -8.22 4.59
C ILE A 326 7.75 -7.78 5.56
N LEU A 327 7.97 -6.47 5.70
CA LEU A 327 9.00 -5.94 6.59
C LEU A 327 8.59 -5.99 8.07
N ASP A 328 7.32 -5.70 8.37
CA ASP A 328 6.74 -5.78 9.71
C ASP A 328 6.86 -7.22 10.26
N GLU A 329 6.56 -8.24 9.44
CA GLU A 329 6.72 -9.66 9.78
C GLU A 329 8.19 -10.04 10.05
N ALA A 330 9.08 -9.62 9.16
CA ALA A 330 10.50 -9.92 9.29
C ALA A 330 11.16 -9.25 10.52
N ASP A 331 10.60 -8.15 11.01
CA ASP A 331 11.03 -7.51 12.27
C ASP A 331 10.42 -8.21 13.51
N ALA A 332 9.20 -8.73 13.40
CA ALA A 332 8.55 -9.50 14.47
C ALA A 332 9.32 -10.80 14.78
N ASP A 333 9.78 -11.53 13.77
CA ASP A 333 10.56 -12.77 13.94
C ASP A 333 11.90 -12.55 14.66
N LEU A 334 12.55 -11.41 14.40
CA LEU A 334 13.79 -11.04 15.08
C LEU A 334 13.58 -10.86 16.58
N SER A 335 12.47 -10.25 16.98
CA SER A 335 12.13 -10.04 18.40
C SER A 335 11.86 -11.34 19.17
N GLN A 336 11.48 -12.41 18.46
CA GLN A 336 11.22 -13.73 19.04
C GLN A 336 12.46 -14.64 19.03
N SER A 337 13.41 -14.40 18.11
CA SER A 337 14.61 -15.21 17.92
C SER A 337 15.67 -15.13 19.05
N ASP A 338 15.60 -14.12 19.93
CA ASP A 338 16.51 -13.98 21.08
C ASP A 338 16.31 -15.05 22.17
N ASN A 339 15.33 -15.96 22.04
CA ASN A 339 15.00 -16.94 23.09
C ASN A 339 14.82 -18.40 22.66
N SER A 340 15.21 -18.84 21.46
CA SER A 340 15.30 -20.30 21.23
C SER A 340 16.36 -20.73 20.23
N CYS A 341 17.29 -21.56 20.72
CA CYS A 341 18.19 -22.35 19.91
C CYS A 341 17.46 -23.63 19.50
N LYS A 342 17.20 -23.86 18.20
CA LYS A 342 17.11 -25.20 17.60
C LYS A 342 17.00 -25.22 16.07
N GLU A 343 17.62 -26.28 15.53
CA GLU A 343 17.77 -26.70 14.14
C GLU A 343 16.45 -26.85 13.36
N SER A 344 16.44 -26.61 12.04
CA SER A 344 15.73 -27.49 11.07
C SER A 344 15.89 -27.10 9.59
N SER A 345 16.08 -28.14 8.76
CA SER A 345 15.75 -28.41 7.35
C SER A 345 15.78 -27.33 6.22
N PRO A 346 16.14 -27.73 4.98
CA PRO A 346 16.30 -26.82 3.83
C PRO A 346 15.01 -26.21 3.28
N ASP A 347 13.82 -26.72 3.61
CA ASP A 347 12.54 -26.19 3.09
C ASP A 347 12.03 -24.95 3.87
N ILE A 348 12.60 -24.65 5.05
CA ILE A 348 12.26 -23.48 5.89
C ILE A 348 13.09 -22.24 5.48
N GLN A 349 14.02 -22.37 4.52
CA GLN A 349 14.93 -21.28 4.14
C GLN A 349 14.26 -20.14 3.38
N THR A 350 13.04 -20.33 2.85
CA THR A 350 12.34 -19.31 2.05
C THR A 350 11.63 -18.27 2.92
N GLU A 351 11.23 -18.62 4.14
CA GLU A 351 10.35 -17.78 4.99
C GLU A 351 11.12 -16.74 5.83
N ASN A 352 12.42 -16.92 6.09
CA ASN A 352 13.24 -16.04 6.96
C ASN A 352 14.14 -15.03 6.20
N LEU A 353 13.71 -14.53 5.03
CA LEU A 353 14.63 -13.94 4.03
C LEU A 353 14.80 -12.42 4.02
N ILE A 354 14.12 -11.65 4.87
CA ILE A 354 13.74 -10.28 4.44
C ILE A 354 14.37 -9.15 5.28
N SER A 355 14.64 -9.35 6.57
CA SER A 355 15.22 -8.32 7.44
C SER A 355 16.75 -8.32 7.52
N GLN A 356 17.42 -9.42 7.15
CA GLN A 356 18.88 -9.58 7.28
C GLN A 356 19.61 -10.14 6.05
N VAL A 357 18.92 -10.45 4.94
CA VAL A 357 19.62 -11.02 3.79
C VAL A 357 20.45 -9.96 3.10
N ASP A 358 21.74 -10.00 3.41
CA ASP A 358 22.77 -9.36 2.61
C ASP A 358 22.67 -9.94 1.20
N LEU A 359 22.09 -9.15 0.29
CA LEU A 359 21.90 -9.53 -1.11
C LEU A 359 23.22 -9.93 -1.79
N GLN A 360 24.36 -9.49 -1.23
CA GLN A 360 25.70 -9.82 -1.72
C GLN A 360 26.12 -11.27 -1.38
N SER A 361 25.48 -11.89 -0.40
CA SER A 361 25.77 -13.26 0.06
C SER A 361 24.97 -14.34 -0.68
N LEU A 362 23.89 -13.96 -1.37
CA LEU A 362 23.02 -14.88 -2.11
C LEU A 362 23.72 -15.40 -3.38
N ARG A 363 24.00 -16.71 -3.40
CA ARG A 363 24.57 -17.40 -4.57
C ARG A 363 23.55 -18.21 -5.37
N LYS A 364 22.41 -18.54 -4.77
CA LYS A 364 21.34 -19.31 -5.42
C LYS A 364 20.18 -18.38 -5.82
N PRO A 365 19.47 -18.66 -6.92
CA PRO A 365 18.21 -17.98 -7.21
C PRO A 365 17.23 -18.18 -6.05
N SER A 366 16.73 -17.09 -5.49
CA SER A 366 15.72 -17.07 -4.44
C SER A 366 14.54 -16.21 -4.89
N GLY A 367 13.33 -16.63 -4.57
CA GLY A 367 12.10 -15.89 -4.84
C GLY A 367 11.46 -15.43 -3.54
N LEU A 368 10.82 -14.27 -3.57
CA LEU A 368 9.97 -13.77 -2.49
C LEU A 368 8.61 -13.42 -3.08
N SER A 369 7.57 -14.11 -2.62
CA SER A 369 6.20 -13.85 -3.04
C SER A 369 5.59 -12.75 -2.17
N PHE A 370 4.96 -11.77 -2.79
CA PHE A 370 4.26 -10.71 -2.07
C PHE A 370 2.83 -11.16 -1.70
N PRO A 371 2.25 -10.62 -0.62
CA PRO A 371 0.83 -10.84 -0.30
C PRO A 371 -0.10 -10.51 -1.48
N ARG A 372 -1.09 -11.36 -1.74
CA ARG A 372 -2.10 -11.16 -2.77
C ARG A 372 -3.17 -10.20 -2.27
N ARG A 373 -3.60 -9.25 -3.11
CA ARG A 373 -4.67 -8.32 -2.74
C ARG A 373 -6.03 -8.92 -3.07
N VAL A 374 -6.90 -8.93 -2.08
CA VAL A 374 -8.28 -9.44 -2.18
C VAL A 374 -9.25 -8.32 -1.88
N PHE A 375 -10.41 -8.29 -2.55
CA PHE A 375 -11.41 -7.24 -2.35
C PHE A 375 -12.71 -7.79 -1.75
N ALA A 376 -13.21 -7.10 -0.74
CA ALA A 376 -14.50 -7.38 -0.10
C ALA A 376 -15.51 -6.25 -0.39
N PRO A 377 -16.78 -6.59 -0.65
CA PRO A 377 -17.86 -5.61 -0.72
C PRO A 377 -18.04 -4.86 0.60
N TRP A 378 -18.23 -3.55 0.52
CA TRP A 378 -18.46 -2.70 1.69
C TRP A 378 -19.79 -1.95 1.56
N LEU A 379 -19.76 -0.62 1.38
CA LEU A 379 -20.97 0.21 1.41
C LEU A 379 -21.47 0.54 0.01
N ALA A 380 -22.74 0.27 -0.28
CA ALA A 380 -23.42 0.69 -1.52
C ALA A 380 -22.63 0.36 -2.81
N GLY A 381 -22.05 -0.84 -2.89
CA GLY A 381 -21.28 -1.31 -4.05
C GLY A 381 -19.81 -0.85 -4.08
N THR A 382 -19.36 -0.12 -3.06
CA THR A 382 -17.94 0.16 -2.84
C THR A 382 -17.18 -1.11 -2.41
N LEU A 383 -15.86 -1.05 -2.54
CA LEU A 383 -14.95 -2.13 -2.17
C LEU A 383 -13.92 -1.63 -1.16
N ILE A 384 -13.53 -2.54 -0.28
CA ILE A 384 -12.31 -2.45 0.52
C ILE A 384 -11.41 -3.61 0.12
N CYS A 385 -10.12 -3.54 0.46
CA CYS A 385 -9.18 -4.61 0.21
C CYS A 385 -8.53 -5.12 1.48
N ASP A 386 -7.92 -6.29 1.37
CA ASP A 386 -6.96 -6.81 2.33
C ASP A 386 -5.82 -7.50 1.58
N TYR A 387 -4.74 -7.81 2.28
CA TYR A 387 -3.55 -8.44 1.74
C TYR A 387 -3.31 -9.77 2.43
N LEU A 388 -3.52 -10.86 1.70
CA LEU A 388 -3.35 -12.21 2.23
C LEU A 388 -1.98 -12.76 1.82
N GLN A 389 -1.23 -13.25 2.77
CA GLN A 389 -0.05 -14.05 2.53
C GLN A 389 -0.40 -15.34 1.76
N PRO A 390 0.58 -15.98 1.08
CA PRO A 390 0.33 -17.23 0.34
C PRO A 390 -0.28 -18.36 1.18
N SER A 391 0.03 -18.42 2.48
CA SER A 391 -0.48 -19.40 3.45
C SER A 391 -1.87 -19.06 4.00
N GLU A 392 -2.32 -17.81 3.89
CA GLU A 392 -3.54 -17.32 4.52
C GLU A 392 -4.80 -17.59 3.70
N THR A 393 -5.90 -17.82 4.41
CA THR A 393 -7.22 -18.14 3.85
C THR A 393 -8.17 -16.94 3.94
N LEU A 394 -9.35 -17.05 3.32
CA LEU A 394 -10.36 -15.98 3.32
C LEU A 394 -11.00 -15.73 4.70
N GLU A 395 -10.77 -16.61 5.68
CA GLU A 395 -11.16 -16.40 7.07
C GLU A 395 -10.43 -15.19 7.67
N VAL A 396 -9.13 -15.03 7.39
CA VAL A 396 -8.32 -13.90 7.87
C VAL A 396 -8.91 -12.57 7.40
N LEU A 397 -9.30 -12.49 6.12
CA LEU A 397 -9.99 -11.31 5.56
C LEU A 397 -11.28 -10.99 6.33
N LYS A 398 -12.07 -12.00 6.70
CA LYS A 398 -13.34 -11.79 7.43
C LYS A 398 -13.07 -11.26 8.83
N ASP A 399 -12.06 -11.80 9.50
CA ASP A 399 -11.66 -11.39 10.85
C ASP A 399 -11.14 -9.94 10.83
N HIS A 400 -10.24 -9.60 9.91
CA HIS A 400 -9.77 -8.23 9.73
C HIS A 400 -10.91 -7.25 9.38
N CYS A 401 -11.85 -7.63 8.50
CA CYS A 401 -13.00 -6.79 8.19
C CYS A 401 -13.92 -6.57 9.40
N ALA A 402 -14.12 -7.59 10.23
CA ALA A 402 -14.92 -7.47 11.44
C ALA A 402 -14.23 -6.59 12.49
N GLU A 403 -12.93 -6.78 12.70
CA GLU A 403 -12.14 -6.08 13.70
C GLU A 403 -11.83 -4.64 13.31
N LEU A 404 -11.20 -4.43 12.14
CA LEU A 404 -10.69 -3.13 11.70
C LEU A 404 -11.75 -2.26 11.05
N MET A 405 -12.74 -2.87 10.36
CA MET A 405 -13.77 -2.11 9.64
C MET A 405 -15.12 -2.10 10.35
N SER A 406 -15.24 -2.80 11.49
CA SER A 406 -16.50 -2.98 12.23
C SER A 406 -17.65 -3.49 11.36
N MET A 407 -17.34 -4.38 10.42
CA MET A 407 -18.33 -4.98 9.53
C MET A 407 -19.03 -6.14 10.24
N GLU A 408 -20.35 -6.06 10.38
CA GLU A 408 -21.17 -7.17 10.89
C GLU A 408 -21.21 -8.28 9.81
N VAL A 409 -20.62 -9.43 10.15
CA VAL A 409 -20.27 -10.54 9.27
C VAL A 409 -21.48 -11.08 8.50
N LEU A 410 -21.54 -10.74 7.20
CA LEU A 410 -22.11 -11.56 6.12
C LEU A 410 -21.41 -11.17 4.80
N ILE A 411 -20.07 -11.27 4.78
CA ILE A 411 -19.34 -11.27 3.50
C ILE A 411 -19.58 -12.64 2.87
N ASP A 412 -20.54 -12.71 1.96
CA ASP A 412 -20.71 -13.88 1.10
C ASP A 412 -19.44 -14.06 0.29
N SER A 413 -18.75 -15.19 0.49
CA SER A 413 -17.48 -15.52 -0.16
C SER A 413 -17.58 -15.47 -1.69
N SER A 414 -18.78 -15.60 -2.27
CA SER A 414 -19.00 -15.48 -3.72
C SER A 414 -18.86 -14.05 -4.27
N ASN A 415 -18.91 -13.02 -3.42
CA ASN A 415 -18.75 -11.62 -3.82
C ASN A 415 -17.32 -11.09 -3.58
N ILE A 416 -16.43 -11.91 -3.03
CA ILE A 416 -15.03 -11.58 -2.85
C ILE A 416 -14.32 -11.66 -4.20
N LEU A 417 -13.50 -10.66 -4.51
CA LEU A 417 -12.73 -10.63 -5.76
C LEU A 417 -11.26 -10.92 -5.47
N GLU A 418 -10.74 -11.97 -6.10
CA GLU A 418 -9.30 -12.31 -6.14
C GLU A 418 -8.76 -12.11 -7.57
N PRO A 419 -8.59 -10.86 -8.02
CA PRO A 419 -8.19 -10.56 -9.39
C PRO A 419 -6.70 -10.85 -9.68
N GLU A 420 -5.88 -10.98 -8.64
CA GLU A 420 -4.45 -11.21 -8.73
C GLU A 420 -4.12 -12.70 -8.61
N GLY A 421 -3.47 -13.26 -9.63
CA GLY A 421 -2.93 -14.62 -9.60
C GLY A 421 -1.45 -14.64 -9.24
N GLU A 422 -0.95 -15.79 -8.80
CA GLU A 422 0.47 -15.97 -8.53
C GLU A 422 1.30 -15.78 -9.82
N ALA A 423 2.39 -15.01 -9.72
CA ALA A 423 3.29 -14.81 -10.84
C ALA A 423 4.01 -16.14 -11.16
N PRO A 424 4.13 -16.55 -12.45
CA PRO A 424 4.81 -17.78 -12.80
C PRO A 424 6.27 -17.73 -12.34
N ALA A 425 6.74 -18.83 -11.71
CA ALA A 425 8.12 -18.95 -11.26
C ALA A 425 9.09 -18.80 -12.45
N VAL A 426 9.77 -17.67 -12.54
CA VAL A 426 10.79 -17.43 -13.57
C VAL A 426 12.08 -18.11 -13.10
N VAL A 427 12.40 -19.27 -13.66
CA VAL A 427 13.74 -19.88 -13.52
C VAL A 427 14.71 -19.09 -14.39
N ALA A 428 15.16 -17.94 -13.89
CA ALA A 428 16.23 -17.19 -14.53
C ALA A 428 17.57 -17.89 -14.24
N LYS A 429 18.50 -17.89 -15.22
CA LYS A 429 19.90 -18.27 -14.94
C LYS A 429 20.43 -17.33 -13.84
N GLY A 430 21.16 -17.88 -12.87
CA GLY A 430 21.72 -17.07 -11.79
C GLY A 430 22.61 -15.98 -12.37
N PHE A 431 22.63 -14.79 -11.74
CA PHE A 431 23.51 -13.69 -12.15
C PHE A 431 24.96 -14.18 -12.35
N TRP A 432 25.43 -15.05 -11.46
CA TRP A 432 26.76 -15.67 -11.52
C TRP A 432 26.95 -16.62 -12.71
N ASP A 433 25.91 -17.33 -13.16
CA ASP A 433 26.00 -18.19 -14.35
C ASP A 433 26.27 -17.39 -15.63
N VAL A 434 25.92 -16.09 -15.62
CA VAL A 434 26.10 -15.17 -16.73
C VAL A 434 27.37 -14.30 -16.55
N ALA A 435 27.59 -13.78 -15.35
CA ALA A 435 28.68 -12.85 -15.05
C ALA A 435 30.05 -13.54 -14.90
N ALA A 436 30.06 -14.80 -14.46
CA ALA A 436 31.25 -15.62 -14.36
C ALA A 436 30.90 -17.07 -14.70
N PRO A 437 30.82 -17.43 -15.99
CA PRO A 437 30.59 -18.82 -16.38
C PRO A 437 31.72 -19.66 -15.79
N LEU A 438 31.43 -20.34 -14.69
CA LEU A 438 32.38 -21.27 -14.10
C LEU A 438 32.70 -22.30 -15.19
N HIS A 439 33.97 -22.38 -15.59
CA HIS A 439 34.50 -23.56 -16.23
C HIS A 439 34.46 -24.71 -15.21
N SER A 440 33.26 -25.23 -14.94
CA SER A 440 33.09 -26.50 -14.27
C SER A 440 33.24 -27.59 -15.33
N ASP A 441 34.49 -27.94 -15.63
CA ASP A 441 34.80 -29.31 -16.02
C ASP A 441 34.45 -30.21 -14.82
N SER A 442 33.20 -30.65 -14.74
CA SER A 442 32.85 -31.82 -13.96
C SER A 442 32.18 -32.83 -14.89
N LYS A 443 32.95 -33.87 -15.19
CA LYS A 443 32.47 -35.06 -15.87
C LYS A 443 31.44 -35.77 -15.00
N SER A 444 30.39 -36.22 -15.69
CA SER A 444 29.61 -37.45 -15.47
C SER A 444 28.83 -37.61 -14.16
N LEU A 445 27.50 -37.65 -14.31
CA LEU A 445 26.68 -38.73 -13.75
C LEU A 445 25.67 -39.15 -14.82
N SER A 446 25.80 -40.39 -15.27
CA SER A 446 24.89 -41.01 -16.23
C SER A 446 23.61 -41.43 -15.53
N GLU A 447 22.47 -40.94 -15.98
CA GLU A 447 21.21 -41.66 -15.80
C GLU A 447 20.89 -42.38 -17.12
N LYS A 448 20.85 -43.71 -17.04
CA LYS A 448 20.26 -44.56 -18.08
C LYS A 448 18.73 -44.51 -17.93
N PRO A 449 17.96 -44.36 -19.03
CA PRO A 449 16.64 -44.94 -19.12
C PRO A 449 16.74 -46.33 -19.78
N GLY A 450 16.11 -47.31 -19.16
CA GLY A 450 15.96 -48.67 -19.71
C GLY A 450 15.10 -48.71 -20.97
N ALA A 451 15.43 -49.68 -21.82
CA ALA A 451 14.73 -50.12 -23.04
C ALA A 451 13.31 -50.65 -22.70
N ASP A 452 12.31 -50.74 -23.58
CA ASP A 452 12.15 -51.23 -24.96
C ASP A 452 10.78 -50.69 -25.48
N ALA A 453 10.37 -50.57 -26.76
CA ALA A 453 10.72 -51.22 -28.02
C ALA A 453 10.32 -50.41 -29.27
N LYS A 454 11.16 -50.50 -30.31
CA LYS A 454 10.92 -50.58 -31.78
C LYS A 454 10.12 -49.49 -32.53
N SER A 455 10.80 -48.74 -33.41
CA SER A 455 10.80 -48.98 -34.88
C SER A 455 11.75 -48.02 -35.62
N GLU A 456 12.58 -48.58 -36.51
CA GLU A 456 13.16 -48.08 -37.79
C GLU A 456 13.26 -46.54 -38.02
N GLY A 457 14.35 -45.90 -38.44
CA GLY A 457 15.64 -46.29 -38.99
C GLY A 457 16.05 -45.21 -40.01
N SER A 458 17.15 -44.46 -39.81
CA SER A 458 18.00 -43.91 -40.88
C SER A 458 19.20 -43.11 -40.33
N SER A 459 20.40 -43.58 -40.67
CA SER A 459 21.62 -42.84 -41.04
C SER A 459 21.87 -41.40 -40.55
N GLN A 460 22.86 -41.27 -39.66
CA GLN A 460 24.13 -40.55 -39.88
C GLN A 460 24.09 -39.12 -40.47
N LYS A 461 24.36 -38.09 -39.64
CA LYS A 461 25.51 -37.15 -39.77
C LYS A 461 25.46 -36.03 -38.73
N SER A 462 26.50 -35.98 -37.91
CA SER A 462 26.81 -34.88 -36.99
C SER A 462 27.14 -33.61 -37.77
N ASN A 463 26.33 -32.56 -37.56
CA ASN A 463 26.54 -31.25 -38.15
C ASN A 463 27.56 -30.46 -37.31
N LYS A 464 28.84 -30.51 -37.69
CA LYS A 464 29.90 -29.66 -37.13
C LYS A 464 30.22 -28.57 -38.15
N GLN A 465 29.31 -27.60 -38.27
CA GLN A 465 29.39 -26.52 -39.25
C GLN A 465 29.28 -25.17 -38.53
N SER A 466 30.39 -24.70 -37.95
CA SER A 466 30.50 -23.30 -37.52
C SER A 466 31.93 -22.76 -37.44
N SER A 467 32.98 -23.60 -37.40
CA SER A 467 34.36 -23.12 -37.29
C SER A 467 35.07 -22.84 -38.62
N PHE A 468 34.58 -23.36 -39.76
CA PHE A 468 35.27 -23.21 -41.04
C PHE A 468 35.03 -21.85 -41.72
N ASN A 469 33.85 -21.25 -41.52
CA ASN A 469 33.50 -19.98 -42.15
C ASN A 469 34.27 -18.79 -41.55
N ALA A 470 34.59 -18.82 -40.25
CA ALA A 470 35.35 -17.75 -39.61
C ALA A 470 36.82 -17.73 -40.06
N VAL A 471 37.45 -18.91 -40.19
CA VAL A 471 38.85 -19.04 -40.66
C VAL A 471 38.98 -18.61 -42.12
N ALA A 472 38.02 -18.98 -42.97
CA ALA A 472 38.00 -18.55 -44.37
C ALA A 472 37.86 -17.02 -44.52
N ALA A 473 37.01 -16.38 -43.71
CA ALA A 473 36.83 -14.94 -43.73
C ALA A 473 38.11 -14.18 -43.32
N ILE A 474 38.83 -14.67 -42.31
CA ILE A 474 40.11 -14.09 -41.86
C ILE A 474 41.18 -14.21 -42.97
N LEU A 475 41.21 -15.34 -43.67
CA LEU A 475 42.18 -15.59 -44.74
C LEU A 475 41.93 -14.69 -45.95
N VAL A 476 40.67 -14.45 -46.32
CA VAL A 476 40.29 -13.50 -47.38
C VAL A 476 40.69 -12.07 -47.03
N LEU A 477 40.54 -11.69 -45.76
CA LEU A 477 40.89 -10.34 -45.27
C LEU A 477 42.40 -10.11 -45.25
N LEU A 478 43.19 -11.12 -44.88
CA LEU A 478 44.66 -11.06 -44.96
C LEU A 478 45.15 -10.98 -46.42
N LEU A 479 44.51 -11.71 -47.33
CA LEU A 479 44.83 -11.67 -48.77
C LEU A 479 44.53 -10.29 -49.39
N SER A 480 43.42 -9.66 -49.03
CA SER A 480 43.09 -8.33 -49.55
C SER A 480 44.02 -7.24 -49.01
N VAL A 481 44.48 -7.33 -47.76
CA VAL A 481 45.51 -6.44 -47.20
C VAL A 481 46.86 -6.64 -47.90
N LEU A 482 47.27 -7.89 -48.15
CA LEU A 482 48.51 -8.20 -48.88
C LEU A 482 48.49 -7.71 -50.33
N LEU A 483 47.37 -7.90 -51.05
CA LEU A 483 47.21 -7.36 -52.40
C LEU A 483 47.23 -5.82 -52.37
N GLY A 484 46.57 -5.19 -51.39
CA GLY A 484 46.62 -3.74 -51.20
C GLY A 484 48.05 -3.22 -51.04
N PHE A 485 48.86 -3.88 -50.22
CA PHE A 485 50.27 -3.54 -50.05
C PHE A 485 51.08 -3.74 -51.33
N LEU A 486 50.86 -4.83 -52.08
CA LEU A 486 51.53 -5.07 -53.35
C LEU A 486 51.18 -4.00 -54.41
N PHE A 487 49.93 -3.55 -54.48
CA PHE A 487 49.51 -2.47 -55.38
C PHE A 487 50.04 -1.10 -54.97
N LEU A 488 50.24 -0.85 -53.68
CA LEU A 488 50.89 0.36 -53.16
C LEU A 488 52.40 0.35 -53.42
N SER A 489 53.07 -0.79 -53.25
CA SER A 489 54.51 -0.94 -53.52
C SER A 489 54.84 -0.98 -55.02
N ALA A 490 53.92 -1.38 -55.90
CA ALA A 490 54.10 -1.33 -57.35
C ALA A 490 53.89 0.08 -57.96
N ARG A 491 53.49 1.07 -57.15
CA ARG A 491 53.25 2.46 -57.57
C ARG A 491 54.26 3.46 -56.98
N SER A 492 55.32 2.94 -56.33
CA SER A 492 56.47 3.69 -55.81
C SER A 492 57.68 3.55 -56.71
#